data_AF-A0A968C015-F1
#
_entry.id   AF-A0A968C015-F1
#
_cell.length_a   1.000
_cell.length_b   1.000
_cell.length_c   1.000
_cell.angle_alpha   90.00
_cell.angle_beta   90.00
_cell.angle_gamma   90.00
#
_symmetry.space_group_name_H-M   'P 1'
#
loop_
_entity.id
_entity.type
_entity.pdbx_description
1 polymer ?
#
loop_
_entity_poly.entity_id
_entity_poly.type
_entity_poly.pdbx_seq_one_letter_code
_entity_poly.pdbx_strand_id
1 'polypeptide(L)'
;MRITERRLCQWGAIVLLGCFFTLALSSATVKSATMDEGGKLAMGYSYLKTFDLRFQGLHKHPRLAEAWVALPLVLDRRVPSPADVRGWDDPRNFFGFVSDFYYGNSDIVRYTLVGRIQVILLGVLLGALVFRWASEWFGWTAGLAACFLYAFSPNVLAHSRLITNDLPAALACLSTMYVLQRLLRRPGIPRAALLGLVLGGALLVKYSTFLLVPVLGIVLALAVHYRDWRWAVWAGLDRRKAAVRTLAMAAVIFGLAGLIVWAGFGFEVRQLKSVEL
;
A
#
# COMPACT_ATOMS: atom_id res chain seq x y z
N MET A 1 13.03 30.72 17.61
CA MET A 1 13.12 29.45 18.38
C MET A 1 12.38 28.27 17.71
N ARG A 2 11.08 28.37 17.41
CA ARG A 2 10.27 27.26 16.81
C ARG A 2 10.73 26.74 15.43
N ILE A 3 11.40 27.55 14.61
CA ILE A 3 11.89 27.15 13.28
C ILE A 3 13.11 26.22 13.39
N THR A 4 14.02 26.53 14.32
CA THR A 4 15.23 25.74 14.56
C THR A 4 14.89 24.36 15.10
N GLU A 5 13.95 24.28 16.05
CA GLU A 5 13.44 23.03 16.60
C GLU A 5 12.80 22.14 15.52
N ARG A 6 11.93 22.71 14.68
CA ARG A 6 11.33 21.98 13.56
C ARG A 6 12.39 21.40 12.64
N ARG A 7 13.39 22.21 12.23
CA ARG A 7 14.46 21.75 11.34
C ARG A 7 15.28 20.64 11.99
N LEU A 8 15.61 20.78 13.28
CA LEU A 8 16.33 19.75 14.04
C LEU A 8 15.56 18.43 14.08
N CYS A 9 14.25 18.46 14.36
CA CYS A 9 13.42 17.26 14.35
C CYS A 9 13.29 16.64 12.95
N GLN A 10 13.23 17.46 11.89
CA GLN A 10 13.22 16.96 10.52
C GLN A 10 14.52 16.24 10.16
N TRP A 11 15.68 16.82 10.51
CA TRP A 11 16.98 16.17 10.34
C TRP A 11 17.09 14.89 11.17
N GLY A 12 16.62 14.92 12.42
CA GLY A 12 16.54 13.73 13.27
C GLY A 12 15.72 12.62 12.62
N ALA A 13 14.56 12.93 12.06
CA ALA A 13 13.73 11.96 11.35
C ALA A 13 14.43 11.39 10.11
N ILE A 14 15.13 12.22 9.33
CA ILE A 14 15.92 11.75 8.17
C ILE A 14 16.99 10.76 8.62
N VAL A 15 17.73 11.07 9.69
CA VAL A 15 18.75 10.17 10.25
C VAL A 15 18.12 8.86 10.72
N LEU A 16 17.01 8.90 11.46
CA LEU A 16 16.30 7.71 11.94
C LEU A 16 15.79 6.83 10.79
N LEU A 17 15.24 7.44 9.73
CA LEU A 17 14.79 6.71 8.54
C LEU A 17 15.96 6.13 7.73
N GLY A 18 17.11 6.81 7.70
CA GLY A 18 18.36 6.29 7.14
C GLY A 18 18.89 5.09 7.93
N CYS A 19 18.84 5.15 9.27
CA CYS A 19 19.16 4.01 10.13
C CYS A 19 18.21 2.83 9.88
N PHE A 20 16.89 3.09 9.84
CA PHE A 20 15.88 2.08 9.52
C PHE A 20 16.14 1.41 8.17
N PHE A 21 16.39 2.20 7.13
CA PHE A 21 16.73 1.70 5.79
C PHE A 21 17.96 0.78 5.84
N THR A 22 19.01 1.21 6.55
CA THR A 22 20.27 0.47 6.68
C THR A 22 20.08 -0.85 7.44
N LEU A 23 19.30 -0.84 8.53
CA LEU A 23 18.96 -2.04 9.30
C LEU A 23 18.12 -3.02 8.48
N ALA A 24 17.12 -2.53 7.75
CA ALA A 24 16.28 -3.37 6.91
C ALA A 24 17.07 -3.96 5.73
N LEU A 25 17.92 -3.15 5.09
CA LEU A 25 18.74 -3.57 3.95
C LEU A 25 19.81 -4.59 4.35
N SER A 26 20.53 -4.35 5.45
CA SER A 26 21.54 -5.31 5.94
C SER A 26 20.93 -6.67 6.29
N SER A 27 19.71 -6.68 6.85
CA SER A 27 18.98 -7.92 7.09
C SER A 27 18.48 -8.57 5.79
N ALA A 28 18.06 -7.76 4.81
CA ALA A 28 17.59 -8.24 3.51
C ALA A 28 18.67 -8.92 2.66
N THR A 29 19.95 -8.57 2.81
CA THR A 29 21.06 -9.17 2.05
C THR A 29 21.58 -10.48 2.64
N VAL A 30 21.37 -10.72 3.94
CA VAL A 30 21.93 -11.90 4.63
C VAL A 30 20.90 -13.01 4.84
N LYS A 31 19.61 -12.68 4.86
CA LYS A 31 18.53 -13.66 5.10
C LYS A 31 18.04 -14.29 3.80
N SER A 32 17.82 -15.61 3.82
CA SER A 32 17.19 -16.36 2.72
C SER A 32 15.76 -15.87 2.43
N ALA A 33 15.26 -16.22 1.24
CA ALA A 33 13.88 -15.95 0.84
C ALA A 33 12.89 -16.80 1.65
N THR A 34 11.72 -16.25 1.97
CA THR A 34 10.59 -16.99 2.55
C THR A 34 9.64 -17.51 1.47
N MET A 35 8.71 -18.39 1.86
CA MET A 35 7.78 -19.06 0.93
C MET A 35 6.93 -18.07 0.10
N ASP A 36 6.47 -16.98 0.72
CA ASP A 36 5.56 -16.04 0.05
C ASP A 36 6.26 -15.13 -0.98
N GLU A 37 7.56 -14.88 -0.83
CA GLU A 37 8.27 -13.85 -1.61
C GLU A 37 8.32 -14.18 -3.10
N GLY A 38 8.54 -15.45 -3.43
CA GLY A 38 8.62 -15.91 -4.82
C GLY A 38 7.31 -15.72 -5.57
N GLY A 39 6.20 -16.15 -4.96
CA GLY A 39 4.87 -15.99 -5.55
C GLY A 39 4.52 -14.53 -5.78
N LYS A 40 4.75 -13.67 -4.78
CA LYS A 40 4.48 -12.23 -4.86
C LYS A 40 5.26 -11.55 -5.97
N LEU A 41 6.55 -11.85 -6.07
CA LEU A 41 7.43 -11.25 -7.08
C LEU A 41 7.09 -11.75 -8.50
N ALA A 42 6.90 -13.07 -8.66
CA ALA A 42 6.56 -13.69 -9.94
C ALA A 42 5.24 -13.14 -10.50
N MET A 43 4.24 -13.00 -9.63
CA MET A 43 2.94 -12.46 -10.01
C MET A 43 3.00 -10.98 -10.38
N GLY A 44 3.71 -10.16 -9.60
CA GLY A 44 3.91 -8.77 -9.91
C GLY A 44 4.58 -8.55 -11.26
N TYR A 45 5.65 -9.32 -11.53
CA TYR A 45 6.39 -9.25 -12.78
C TYR A 45 5.52 -9.67 -13.98
N SER A 46 4.84 -10.80 -13.83
CA SER A 46 3.97 -11.34 -14.88
C SER A 46 2.83 -10.38 -15.23
N TYR A 47 2.20 -9.81 -14.22
CA TYR A 47 1.15 -8.81 -14.38
C TYR A 47 1.67 -7.56 -15.11
N LEU A 48 2.87 -7.06 -14.77
CA LEU A 48 3.43 -5.90 -15.46
C LEU A 48 3.82 -6.17 -16.92
N LYS A 49 4.27 -7.39 -17.25
CA LYS A 49 4.70 -7.75 -18.61
C LYS A 49 3.56 -8.10 -19.55
N THR A 50 2.54 -8.78 -19.03
CA THR A 50 1.49 -9.41 -19.86
C THR A 50 0.11 -8.85 -19.59
N PHE A 51 -0.08 -8.18 -18.45
CA PHE A 51 -1.38 -7.80 -17.93
C PHE A 51 -2.34 -9.00 -17.77
N ASP A 52 -1.78 -10.21 -17.64
CA ASP A 52 -2.54 -11.44 -17.55
C ASP A 52 -2.87 -11.79 -16.09
N LEU A 53 -4.15 -12.07 -15.83
CA LEU A 53 -4.70 -12.40 -14.52
C LEU A 53 -4.96 -13.91 -14.33
N ARG A 54 -4.40 -14.79 -15.17
CA ARG A 54 -4.65 -16.24 -15.16
C ARG A 54 -4.51 -16.89 -13.79
N PHE A 55 -3.51 -16.49 -13.01
CA PHE A 55 -3.25 -17.05 -11.68
C PHE A 55 -4.03 -16.37 -10.56
N GLN A 56 -4.92 -15.41 -10.85
CA GLN A 56 -5.71 -14.69 -9.84
C GLN A 56 -6.59 -15.61 -8.99
N GLY A 57 -7.09 -16.72 -9.57
CA GLY A 57 -7.92 -17.68 -8.86
C GLY A 57 -7.19 -18.43 -7.73
N LEU A 58 -5.91 -18.74 -7.96
CA LEU A 58 -5.05 -19.45 -7.00
C LEU A 58 -4.29 -18.48 -6.08
N HIS A 59 -3.67 -17.46 -6.66
CA HIS A 59 -2.96 -16.41 -5.93
C HIS A 59 -3.92 -15.25 -5.64
N LYS A 60 -4.70 -15.41 -4.57
CA LYS A 60 -5.80 -14.52 -4.17
C LYS A 60 -5.29 -13.22 -3.56
N HIS A 61 -4.61 -12.41 -4.35
CA HIS A 61 -4.14 -11.10 -3.94
C HIS A 61 -4.33 -10.07 -5.05
N PRO A 62 -4.74 -8.84 -4.69
CA PRO A 62 -4.66 -7.72 -5.60
C PRO A 62 -3.23 -7.39 -6.01
N ARG A 63 -3.05 -6.83 -7.22
CA ARG A 63 -1.75 -6.78 -7.91
C ARG A 63 -0.88 -5.57 -7.62
N LEU A 64 -1.36 -4.50 -6.99
CA LEU A 64 -0.62 -3.23 -6.94
C LEU A 64 0.69 -3.33 -6.15
N ALA A 65 0.67 -3.97 -4.97
CA ALA A 65 1.88 -4.15 -4.17
C ALA A 65 2.89 -5.08 -4.85
N GLU A 66 2.39 -6.15 -5.47
CA GLU A 66 3.20 -7.13 -6.20
C GLU A 66 3.86 -6.47 -7.42
N ALA A 67 3.09 -5.72 -8.19
CA ALA A 67 3.57 -4.93 -9.32
C ALA A 67 4.65 -3.92 -8.88
N TRP A 68 4.42 -3.18 -7.79
CA TRP A 68 5.42 -2.22 -7.28
C TRP A 68 6.76 -2.89 -6.98
N VAL A 69 6.74 -4.02 -6.27
CA VAL A 69 7.95 -4.75 -5.91
C VAL A 69 8.67 -5.30 -7.14
N ALA A 70 7.92 -5.80 -8.12
CA ALA A 70 8.48 -6.37 -9.35
C ALA A 70 8.89 -5.31 -10.40
N LEU A 71 8.54 -4.04 -10.21
CA LEU A 71 8.75 -2.98 -11.20
C LEU A 71 10.19 -2.92 -11.75
N PRO A 72 11.26 -3.01 -10.92
CA PRO A 72 12.61 -2.94 -11.45
C PRO A 72 13.00 -4.15 -12.32
N LEU A 73 12.37 -5.32 -12.11
CA LEU A 73 12.61 -6.52 -12.92
C LEU A 73 12.11 -6.36 -14.35
N VAL A 74 11.10 -5.51 -14.59
CA VAL A 74 10.58 -5.24 -15.95
C VAL A 74 11.63 -4.60 -16.84
N LEU A 75 12.53 -3.82 -16.25
CA LEU A 75 13.63 -3.13 -16.92
C LEU A 75 14.85 -4.04 -17.15
N ASP A 76 14.92 -5.18 -16.44
CA ASP A 76 16.03 -6.12 -16.56
C ASP A 76 15.77 -7.12 -17.69
N ARG A 77 16.50 -6.97 -18.79
CA ARG A 77 16.38 -7.82 -20.00
C ARG A 77 16.81 -9.27 -19.77
N ARG A 78 17.48 -9.58 -18.65
CA ARG A 78 17.89 -10.95 -18.30
C ARG A 78 16.75 -11.74 -17.66
N VAL A 79 15.66 -11.07 -17.27
CA VAL A 79 14.48 -11.75 -16.72
C VAL A 79 13.68 -12.33 -17.89
N PRO A 80 13.44 -13.65 -17.93
CA PRO A 80 12.74 -14.29 -19.04
C PRO A 80 11.30 -13.77 -19.13
N SER A 81 10.74 -13.78 -20.34
CA SER A 81 9.31 -13.51 -20.52
C SER A 81 8.50 -14.53 -19.73
N PRO A 82 7.39 -14.16 -19.07
CA PRO A 82 6.54 -15.13 -18.38
C PRO A 82 6.10 -16.28 -19.30
N ALA A 83 5.91 -16.00 -20.60
CA ALA A 83 5.53 -17.00 -21.60
C ALA A 83 6.60 -18.07 -21.88
N ASP A 84 7.87 -17.79 -21.58
CA ASP A 84 8.98 -18.73 -21.80
C ASP A 84 9.22 -19.64 -20.58
N VAL A 85 8.49 -19.42 -19.48
CA VAL A 85 8.69 -20.11 -18.21
C VAL A 85 7.68 -21.24 -18.08
N ARG A 86 8.18 -22.43 -17.71
CA ARG A 86 7.35 -23.63 -17.56
C ARG A 86 6.23 -23.39 -16.54
N GLY A 87 5.05 -23.89 -16.86
CA GLY A 87 3.87 -23.74 -16.00
C GLY A 87 3.06 -22.48 -16.27
N TRP A 88 3.54 -21.56 -17.13
CA TRP A 88 2.75 -20.41 -17.58
C TRP A 88 1.46 -20.83 -18.29
N ASP A 89 1.53 -21.85 -19.16
CA ASP A 89 0.43 -22.25 -20.06
C ASP A 89 -0.81 -22.80 -19.36
N ASP A 90 -0.66 -23.36 -18.15
CA ASP A 90 -1.78 -23.88 -17.37
C ASP A 90 -2.06 -22.96 -16.16
N PRO A 91 -3.20 -22.25 -16.13
CA PRO A 91 -3.62 -21.43 -14.99
C PRO A 91 -3.69 -22.16 -13.65
N ARG A 92 -3.71 -23.50 -13.66
CA ARG A 92 -3.71 -24.36 -12.47
C ARG A 92 -2.31 -24.63 -11.93
N ASN A 93 -1.28 -24.46 -12.76
CA ASN A 93 0.11 -24.76 -12.42
C ASN A 93 0.86 -23.56 -11.84
N PHE A 94 0.21 -22.81 -10.94
CA PHE A 94 0.81 -21.66 -10.26
C PHE A 94 2.12 -22.03 -9.56
N PHE A 95 2.14 -23.15 -8.82
CA PHE A 95 3.33 -23.58 -8.08
C PHE A 95 4.48 -23.99 -9.01
N GLY A 96 4.20 -24.67 -10.13
CA GLY A 96 5.24 -24.99 -11.12
C GLY A 96 5.81 -23.73 -11.76
N PHE A 97 4.95 -22.77 -12.10
CA PHE A 97 5.39 -21.47 -12.62
C PHE A 97 6.30 -20.72 -11.63
N VAL A 98 5.89 -20.60 -10.37
CA VAL A 98 6.70 -19.94 -9.33
C VAL A 98 8.00 -20.70 -9.06
N SER A 99 7.95 -22.03 -9.09
CA SER A 99 9.14 -22.89 -8.96
C SER A 99 10.15 -22.58 -10.05
N ASP A 100 9.79 -22.61 -11.33
CA ASP A 100 10.74 -22.34 -12.43
C ASP A 100 11.16 -20.87 -12.51
N PHE A 101 10.22 -19.92 -12.34
CA PHE A 101 10.52 -18.49 -12.42
C PHE A 101 11.48 -18.00 -11.33
N TYR A 102 11.31 -18.50 -10.11
CA TYR A 102 11.95 -17.95 -8.91
C TYR A 102 12.89 -18.95 -8.22
N TYR A 103 12.43 -20.15 -7.87
CA TYR A 103 13.22 -21.10 -7.08
C TYR A 103 14.27 -21.86 -7.92
N GLY A 104 13.97 -22.15 -9.18
CA GLY A 104 14.89 -22.73 -10.17
C GLY A 104 15.82 -21.70 -10.81
N ASN A 105 15.69 -20.42 -10.44
CA ASN A 105 16.46 -19.33 -11.01
C ASN A 105 17.82 -19.18 -10.32
N SER A 106 18.90 -19.26 -11.09
CA SER A 106 20.26 -19.06 -10.58
C SER A 106 20.50 -17.65 -10.01
N ASP A 107 19.72 -16.66 -10.43
CA ASP A 107 19.78 -15.26 -9.96
C ASP A 107 18.78 -14.94 -8.83
N ILE A 108 18.23 -15.94 -8.13
CA ILE A 108 17.20 -15.76 -7.09
C ILE A 108 17.58 -14.68 -6.05
N VAL A 109 18.85 -14.60 -5.65
CA VAL A 109 19.35 -13.60 -4.68
C VAL A 109 19.14 -12.18 -5.20
N ARG A 110 19.41 -11.94 -6.49
CA ARG A 110 19.22 -10.64 -7.14
C ARG A 110 17.75 -10.26 -7.18
N TYR A 111 16.89 -11.20 -7.60
CA TYR A 111 15.46 -10.98 -7.73
C TYR A 111 14.85 -10.60 -6.37
N THR A 112 15.22 -11.37 -5.35
CA THR A 112 14.81 -11.15 -3.97
C THR A 112 15.28 -9.79 -3.46
N LEU A 113 16.56 -9.46 -3.62
CA LEU A 113 17.10 -8.20 -3.11
C LEU A 113 16.46 -6.98 -3.77
N VAL A 114 16.29 -7.01 -5.09
CA VAL A 114 15.65 -5.93 -5.85
C VAL A 114 14.22 -5.71 -5.37
N GLY A 115 13.46 -6.78 -5.17
CA GLY A 115 12.10 -6.69 -4.65
C GLY A 115 12.04 -6.21 -3.19
N ARG A 116 12.92 -6.72 -2.33
CA ARG A 116 13.02 -6.29 -0.93
C ARG A 116 13.35 -4.81 -0.80
N ILE A 117 14.24 -4.26 -1.65
CA ILE A 117 14.52 -2.83 -1.68
C ILE A 117 13.24 -2.01 -1.90
N GLN A 118 12.34 -2.45 -2.79
CA GLN A 118 11.08 -1.74 -3.02
C GLN A 118 10.18 -1.73 -1.77
N VAL A 119 10.13 -2.82 -1.01
CA VAL A 119 9.39 -2.88 0.26
C VAL A 119 10.03 -1.98 1.32
N ILE A 120 11.36 -1.97 1.42
CA ILE A 120 12.09 -1.10 2.35
C ILE A 120 11.79 0.38 2.05
N LEU A 121 11.74 0.77 0.77
CA LEU A 121 11.37 2.13 0.36
C LEU A 121 9.95 2.51 0.79
N LEU A 122 8.99 1.58 0.68
CA LEU A 122 7.64 1.78 1.22
C LEU A 122 7.67 1.89 2.75
N GLY A 123 8.59 1.19 3.42
CA GLY A 123 8.77 1.24 4.87
C GLY A 123 9.33 2.59 5.33
N VAL A 124 10.26 3.17 4.57
CA VAL A 124 10.75 4.53 4.80
C VAL A 124 9.61 5.54 4.61
N LEU A 125 8.79 5.39 3.56
CA LEU A 125 7.64 6.26 3.30
C LEU A 125 6.59 6.17 4.42
N LEU A 126 6.30 4.96 4.91
CA LEU A 126 5.43 4.75 6.07
C LEU A 126 5.98 5.44 7.32
N GLY A 127 7.28 5.30 7.61
CA GLY A 127 7.92 5.97 8.74
C GLY A 127 7.87 7.50 8.63
N ALA A 128 8.08 8.05 7.43
CA ALA A 128 7.92 9.48 7.16
C ALA A 128 6.48 9.96 7.40
N LEU A 129 5.48 9.15 7.02
CA LEU A 129 4.08 9.45 7.28
C LEU A 129 3.75 9.39 8.78
N VAL A 130 4.28 8.41 9.53
CA VAL A 130 4.16 8.32 10.99
C VAL A 130 4.72 9.59 11.65
N PHE A 131 5.96 9.97 11.32
CA PHE A 131 6.59 11.20 11.81
C PHE A 131 5.73 12.43 11.52
N ARG A 132 5.30 12.58 10.27
CA ARG A 132 4.51 13.72 9.81
C ARG A 132 3.18 13.81 10.54
N TRP A 133 2.47 12.69 10.65
CA TRP A 133 1.13 12.69 11.22
C TRP A 133 1.16 12.92 12.72
N ALA A 134 2.06 12.25 13.45
CA ALA A 134 2.26 12.48 14.88
C ALA A 134 2.68 13.94 15.18
N SER A 135 3.54 14.51 14.33
CA SER A 135 3.95 15.92 14.44
C SER A 135 2.78 16.90 14.32
N GLU A 136 1.79 16.61 13.48
CA GLU A 136 0.60 17.45 13.29
C GLU A 136 -0.37 17.43 14.48
N TRP A 137 -0.31 16.40 15.31
CA TRP A 137 -1.18 16.23 16.48
C TRP A 137 -0.54 16.68 17.78
N PHE A 138 0.74 16.35 17.97
CA PHE A 138 1.41 16.44 19.27
C PHE A 138 2.71 17.25 19.23
N GLY A 139 3.05 17.86 18.08
CA GLY A 139 4.27 18.65 17.91
C GLY A 139 5.48 17.85 17.43
N TRP A 140 6.53 18.56 17.02
CA TRP A 140 7.68 17.98 16.31
C TRP A 140 8.49 16.97 17.13
N THR A 141 8.61 17.19 18.44
CA THR A 141 9.29 16.27 19.37
C THR A 141 8.55 14.94 19.50
N ALA A 142 7.22 14.98 19.66
CA ALA A 142 6.39 13.78 19.68
C ALA A 142 6.42 13.04 18.33
N GLY A 143 6.44 13.77 17.22
CA GLY A 143 6.66 13.18 15.90
C GLY A 143 7.99 12.44 15.80
N LEU A 144 9.08 13.06 16.28
CA LEU A 144 10.40 12.45 16.30
C LEU A 144 10.44 11.20 17.19
N ALA A 145 9.80 11.24 18.36
CA ALA A 145 9.68 10.10 19.26
C ALA A 145 8.89 8.94 18.60
N ALA A 146 7.79 9.23 17.91
CA ALA A 146 7.05 8.23 17.15
C ALA A 146 7.89 7.62 16.02
N CYS A 147 8.69 8.45 15.32
CA CYS A 147 9.61 7.99 14.30
C CYS A 147 10.72 7.09 14.87
N PHE A 148 11.23 7.39 16.06
CA PHE A 148 12.21 6.57 16.78
C PHE A 148 11.62 5.19 17.11
N LEU A 149 10.44 5.16 17.73
CA LEU A 149 9.76 3.90 18.07
C LEU A 149 9.45 3.07 16.82
N TYR A 150 9.08 3.72 15.71
CA TYR A 150 8.87 3.06 14.43
C TYR A 150 10.18 2.46 13.86
N ALA A 151 11.24 3.28 13.79
CA ALA A 151 12.51 2.91 13.16
C ALA A 151 13.20 1.72 13.86
N PHE A 152 13.01 1.59 15.18
CA PHE A 152 13.58 0.52 15.99
C PHE A 152 12.55 -0.56 16.38
N SER A 153 11.36 -0.55 15.79
CA SER A 153 10.37 -1.59 16.04
C SER A 153 10.79 -2.90 15.36
N PRO A 154 10.95 -4.01 16.12
CA PRO A 154 11.36 -5.29 15.53
C PRO A 154 10.31 -5.83 14.55
N ASN A 155 9.02 -5.61 14.84
CA ASN A 155 7.93 -6.05 13.95
C ASN A 155 7.96 -5.28 12.63
N VAL A 156 8.13 -3.95 12.67
CA VAL A 156 8.21 -3.15 11.44
C VAL A 156 9.43 -3.56 10.63
N LEU A 157 10.61 -3.68 11.24
CA LEU A 157 11.83 -4.11 10.56
C LEU A 157 11.68 -5.50 9.94
N ALA A 158 11.03 -6.44 10.63
CA ALA A 158 10.79 -7.79 10.13
C ALA A 158 9.91 -7.79 8.88
N HIS A 159 8.81 -7.03 8.87
CA HIS A 159 7.91 -6.95 7.72
C HIS A 159 8.43 -6.05 6.59
N SER A 160 9.33 -5.11 6.87
CA SER A 160 9.82 -4.15 5.86
C SER A 160 10.89 -4.69 4.94
N ARG A 161 11.46 -5.85 5.28
CA ARG A 161 12.51 -6.50 4.50
C ARG A 161 12.02 -7.72 3.72
N LEU A 162 10.73 -8.03 3.74
CA LEU A 162 10.15 -9.21 3.08
C LEU A 162 9.23 -8.78 1.96
N ILE A 163 9.23 -9.51 0.85
CA ILE A 163 8.28 -9.30 -0.25
C ILE A 163 6.89 -9.84 0.15
N THR A 164 6.21 -9.12 1.03
CA THR A 164 4.82 -9.38 1.42
C THR A 164 3.95 -8.14 1.27
N ASN A 165 2.63 -8.32 1.31
CA ASN A 165 1.68 -7.22 1.13
C ASN A 165 1.35 -6.50 2.46
N ASP A 166 1.91 -6.94 3.59
CA ASP A 166 1.53 -6.41 4.92
C ASP A 166 2.00 -4.98 5.13
N LEU A 167 3.27 -4.71 4.83
CA LEU A 167 3.83 -3.37 4.96
C LEU A 167 3.20 -2.39 3.94
N PRO A 168 3.07 -2.72 2.64
CA PRO A 168 2.30 -1.90 1.71
C PRO A 168 0.86 -1.65 2.19
N ALA A 169 0.19 -2.66 2.79
CA ALA A 169 -1.16 -2.50 3.31
C ALA A 169 -1.19 -1.54 4.51
N ALA A 170 -0.22 -1.63 5.42
CA ALA A 170 -0.08 -0.70 6.55
C ALA A 170 0.09 0.75 6.07
N LEU A 171 0.95 0.97 5.06
CA LEU A 171 1.11 2.28 4.41
C LEU A 171 -0.19 2.77 3.77
N ALA A 172 -0.90 1.91 3.04
CA ALA A 172 -2.13 2.28 2.37
C ALA A 172 -3.26 2.61 3.36
N CYS A 173 -3.41 1.82 4.43
CA CYS A 173 -4.33 2.09 5.53
C CYS A 173 -4.03 3.43 6.21
N LEU A 174 -2.76 3.67 6.57
CA LEU A 174 -2.35 4.91 7.23
C LEU A 174 -2.57 6.13 6.32
N SER A 175 -2.21 6.01 5.05
CA SER A 175 -2.41 7.05 4.04
C SER A 175 -3.90 7.37 3.85
N THR A 176 -4.76 6.34 3.81
CA THR A 176 -6.22 6.51 3.72
C THR A 176 -6.75 7.30 4.92
N MET A 177 -6.35 6.94 6.14
CA MET A 177 -6.77 7.67 7.35
C MET A 177 -6.22 9.11 7.40
N TYR A 178 -4.98 9.30 6.96
CA TYR A 178 -4.36 10.62 6.88
C TYR A 178 -5.11 11.55 5.91
N VAL A 179 -5.45 11.06 4.72
CA VAL A 179 -6.21 11.84 3.74
C VAL A 179 -7.65 12.06 4.20
N LEU A 180 -8.29 11.05 4.83
CA LEU A 180 -9.61 11.20 5.44
C LEU A 180 -9.60 12.32 6.48
N GLN A 181 -8.62 12.37 7.36
CA GLN A 181 -8.51 13.47 8.33
C GLN A 181 -8.40 14.84 7.64
N ARG A 182 -7.65 14.95 6.55
CA ARG A 182 -7.53 16.19 5.77
C ARG A 182 -8.85 16.57 5.10
N LEU A 183 -9.61 15.58 4.63
CA LEU A 183 -10.95 15.78 4.09
C LEU A 183 -11.90 16.32 5.17
N LEU A 184 -11.91 15.70 6.35
CA LEU A 184 -12.77 16.12 7.47
C LEU A 184 -12.43 17.53 7.95
N ARG A 185 -11.15 17.90 7.98
CA ARG A 185 -10.71 19.26 8.37
C ARG A 185 -11.06 20.34 7.35
N ARG A 186 -11.01 20.01 6.05
CA ARG A 186 -11.26 20.95 4.95
C ARG A 186 -12.00 20.23 3.82
N PRO A 187 -13.33 20.10 3.92
CA PRO A 187 -14.09 19.31 2.97
C PRO A 187 -14.00 19.89 1.56
N GLY A 188 -14.03 19.02 0.56
CA GLY A 188 -14.02 19.44 -0.83
C GLY A 188 -13.78 18.29 -1.78
N ILE A 189 -14.29 18.44 -3.01
CA ILE A 189 -14.19 17.45 -4.08
C ILE A 189 -12.74 17.02 -4.35
N PRO A 190 -11.71 17.91 -4.39
CA PRO A 190 -10.34 17.47 -4.63
C PRO A 190 -9.80 16.51 -3.58
N ARG A 191 -10.16 16.71 -2.30
CA ARG A 191 -9.73 15.82 -1.21
C ARG A 191 -10.55 14.53 -1.17
N ALA A 192 -11.82 14.59 -1.56
CA ALA A 192 -12.66 13.41 -1.73
C ALA A 192 -12.12 12.53 -2.86
N ALA A 193 -11.73 13.13 -3.99
CA ALA A 193 -11.06 12.44 -5.09
C ALA A 193 -9.71 11.87 -4.65
N LEU A 194 -8.86 12.62 -3.93
CA LEU A 194 -7.61 12.08 -3.39
C LEU A 194 -7.85 10.89 -2.44
N LEU A 195 -8.89 10.96 -1.59
CA LEU A 195 -9.25 9.85 -0.71
C LEU A 195 -9.73 8.63 -1.50
N GLY A 196 -10.56 8.82 -2.53
CA GLY A 196 -10.98 7.76 -3.44
C GLY A 196 -9.80 7.12 -4.17
N LEU A 197 -8.81 7.92 -4.60
CA LEU A 197 -7.58 7.45 -5.22
C LEU A 197 -6.77 6.55 -4.29
N VAL A 198 -6.51 7.04 -3.07
CA VAL A 198 -5.73 6.31 -2.07
C VAL A 198 -6.48 5.06 -1.59
N LEU A 199 -7.81 5.13 -1.42
CA LEU A 199 -8.64 3.98 -1.07
C LEU A 199 -8.62 2.92 -2.18
N GLY A 200 -8.81 3.31 -3.44
CA GLY A 200 -8.73 2.39 -4.58
C GLY A 200 -7.37 1.69 -4.65
N GLY A 201 -6.29 2.44 -4.45
CA GLY A 201 -4.94 1.87 -4.32
C GLY A 201 -4.82 0.91 -3.15
N ALA A 202 -5.36 1.25 -1.98
CA ALA A 202 -5.36 0.37 -0.81
C ALA A 202 -6.09 -0.95 -1.06
N LEU A 203 -7.25 -0.91 -1.71
CA LEU A 203 -8.01 -2.10 -2.11
C LEU A 203 -7.24 -2.97 -3.10
N LEU A 204 -6.38 -2.36 -3.91
CA LEU A 204 -5.49 -3.07 -4.83
C LEU A 204 -4.17 -3.57 -4.21
N VAL A 205 -3.94 -3.34 -2.91
CA VAL A 205 -2.75 -3.84 -2.19
C VAL A 205 -3.01 -5.19 -1.52
N LYS A 206 -4.12 -5.34 -0.81
CA LYS A 206 -4.47 -6.55 -0.05
C LYS A 206 -5.96 -6.58 0.24
N TYR A 207 -6.63 -7.72 0.06
CA TYR A 207 -8.09 -7.80 0.28
C TYR A 207 -8.54 -7.39 1.69
N SER A 208 -7.73 -7.59 2.72
CA SER A 208 -8.08 -7.17 4.09
C SER A 208 -8.22 -5.66 4.25
N THR A 209 -7.67 -4.84 3.35
CA THR A 209 -7.88 -3.39 3.36
C THR A 209 -9.32 -3.01 2.97
N PHE A 210 -10.13 -3.96 2.49
CA PHE A 210 -11.56 -3.76 2.28
C PHE A 210 -12.29 -3.28 3.55
N LEU A 211 -11.77 -3.60 4.74
CA LEU A 211 -12.26 -3.07 6.02
C LEU A 211 -12.22 -1.53 6.11
N LEU A 212 -11.43 -0.86 5.27
CA LEU A 212 -11.43 0.60 5.17
C LEU A 212 -12.78 1.15 4.66
N VAL A 213 -13.50 0.39 3.81
CA VAL A 213 -14.80 0.83 3.25
C VAL A 213 -15.84 1.07 4.37
N PRO A 214 -16.16 0.09 5.24
CA PRO A 214 -17.09 0.33 6.34
C PRO A 214 -16.54 1.35 7.36
N VAL A 215 -15.23 1.37 7.62
CA VAL A 215 -14.62 2.38 8.52
C VAL A 215 -14.85 3.80 8.00
N LEU A 216 -14.61 4.05 6.71
CA LEU A 216 -14.85 5.34 6.07
C LEU A 216 -16.34 5.71 6.12
N GLY A 217 -17.22 4.75 5.80
CA GLY A 217 -18.67 4.95 5.87
C GLY A 217 -19.13 5.39 7.25
N ILE A 218 -18.67 4.69 8.30
CA ILE A 218 -18.97 5.02 9.70
C ILE A 218 -18.43 6.41 10.03
N VAL A 219 -17.15 6.70 9.78
CA VAL A 219 -16.56 8.01 10.12
C VAL A 219 -17.26 9.16 9.41
N LEU A 220 -17.62 9.01 8.14
CA LEU A 220 -18.37 10.02 7.38
C LEU A 220 -19.79 10.20 7.92
N ALA A 221 -20.46 9.12 8.33
CA ALA A 221 -21.79 9.20 8.97
C ALA A 221 -21.72 9.90 10.33
N LEU A 222 -20.73 9.56 11.16
CA LEU A 222 -20.48 10.20 12.45
C LEU A 222 -20.17 11.69 12.28
N ALA A 223 -19.42 12.07 11.23
CA ALA A 223 -19.11 13.46 10.93
C ALA A 223 -20.35 14.30 10.56
N VAL A 224 -21.42 13.69 10.04
CA VAL A 224 -22.71 14.36 9.82
C VAL A 224 -23.50 14.51 11.11
N HIS A 225 -23.39 13.53 12.02
CA HIS A 225 -24.16 13.48 13.26
C HIS A 225 -23.56 14.37 14.37
N TYR A 226 -22.25 14.28 14.61
CA TYR A 226 -21.56 14.98 15.70
C TYR A 226 -21.03 16.35 15.24
N ARG A 227 -21.96 17.29 15.08
CA ARG A 227 -21.70 18.65 14.55
C ARG A 227 -21.04 19.63 15.52
N ASP A 228 -21.10 19.39 16.82
CA ASP A 228 -20.62 20.34 17.84
C ASP A 228 -19.20 20.04 18.33
N TRP A 229 -18.57 19.01 17.74
CA TRP A 229 -17.22 18.62 18.11
C TRP A 229 -16.18 19.37 17.27
N ARG A 230 -14.93 19.42 17.74
CA ARG A 230 -13.77 20.10 17.12
C ARG A 230 -13.46 19.70 15.66
N TRP A 231 -14.27 18.81 15.09
CA TRP A 231 -14.20 18.19 13.77
C TRP A 231 -15.45 18.46 12.92
N ALA A 232 -16.26 19.46 13.26
CA ALA A 232 -17.46 19.85 12.52
C ALA A 232 -17.14 20.15 11.05
N VAL A 233 -17.20 19.10 10.22
CA VAL A 233 -16.92 19.11 8.78
C VAL A 233 -17.81 20.15 8.10
N TRP A 234 -19.02 20.33 8.61
CA TRP A 234 -20.08 21.14 8.03
C TRP A 234 -20.60 22.21 8.98
N ALA A 235 -19.69 22.87 9.71
CA ALA A 235 -20.05 24.00 10.56
C ALA A 235 -20.89 25.03 9.77
N GLY A 236 -22.09 25.35 10.27
CA GLY A 236 -23.00 26.33 9.67
C GLY A 236 -23.97 25.85 8.58
N LEU A 237 -23.91 24.59 8.11
CA LEU A 237 -24.93 24.04 7.18
C LEU A 237 -26.12 23.48 7.95
N ASP A 238 -27.33 23.35 7.39
CA ASP A 238 -28.38 22.54 8.03
C ASP A 238 -28.08 21.03 7.89
N ARG A 239 -28.77 20.17 8.66
CA ARG A 239 -28.51 18.71 8.66
C ARG A 239 -28.71 18.08 7.27
N ARG A 240 -29.69 18.57 6.50
CA ARG A 240 -30.01 18.05 5.16
C ARG A 240 -28.88 18.40 4.18
N LYS A 241 -28.42 19.65 4.16
CA LYS A 241 -27.31 20.10 3.31
C LYS A 241 -25.99 19.42 3.67
N ALA A 242 -25.72 19.21 4.96
CA ALA A 242 -24.57 18.43 5.41
C ALA A 242 -24.64 16.97 4.91
N ALA A 243 -25.81 16.32 5.04
CA ALA A 243 -26.01 14.96 4.54
C ALA A 243 -25.83 14.87 3.02
N VAL A 244 -26.44 15.77 2.25
CA VAL A 244 -26.30 15.81 0.78
C VAL A 244 -24.84 16.00 0.36
N ARG A 245 -24.09 16.90 1.01
CA ARG A 245 -22.67 17.11 0.71
C ARG A 245 -21.82 15.88 1.07
N THR A 246 -22.07 15.26 2.21
CA THR A 246 -21.38 14.02 2.58
C THR A 246 -21.68 12.90 1.60
N LEU A 247 -22.94 12.74 1.17
CA LEU A 247 -23.33 11.76 0.16
C LEU A 247 -22.64 12.01 -1.18
N ALA A 248 -22.60 13.27 -1.65
CA ALA A 248 -21.89 13.63 -2.87
C ALA A 248 -20.38 13.30 -2.77
N MET A 249 -19.76 13.60 -1.63
CA MET A 249 -18.36 13.24 -1.39
C MET A 249 -18.14 11.72 -1.30
N ALA A 250 -19.02 10.99 -0.62
CA ALA A 250 -18.98 9.54 -0.55
C ALA A 250 -19.11 8.93 -1.96
N ALA A 251 -20.01 9.45 -2.78
CA ALA A 251 -20.15 9.02 -4.18
C ALA A 251 -18.85 9.23 -4.98
N VAL A 252 -18.17 10.38 -4.80
CA VAL A 252 -16.86 10.63 -5.43
C VAL A 252 -15.79 9.65 -4.90
N ILE A 253 -15.72 9.44 -3.58
CA ILE A 253 -14.72 8.56 -2.96
C ILE A 253 -14.90 7.12 -3.43
N PHE A 254 -16.09 6.56 -3.25
CA PHE A 254 -16.36 5.16 -3.54
C PHE A 254 -16.48 4.90 -5.05
N GLY A 255 -17.01 5.85 -5.82
CA GLY A 255 -17.03 5.78 -7.27
C GLY A 255 -15.63 5.74 -7.86
N LEU A 256 -14.73 6.62 -7.40
CA LEU A 256 -13.33 6.63 -7.87
C LEU A 256 -12.54 5.42 -7.37
N ALA A 257 -12.74 4.99 -6.12
CA ALA A 257 -12.11 3.78 -5.60
C ALA A 257 -12.55 2.54 -6.40
N GLY A 258 -13.85 2.42 -6.69
CA GLY A 258 -14.39 1.35 -7.54
C GLY A 258 -13.82 1.39 -8.96
N LEU A 259 -13.72 2.58 -9.56
CA LEU A 259 -13.12 2.77 -10.89
C LEU A 259 -11.65 2.31 -10.91
N ILE A 260 -10.87 2.65 -9.88
CA ILE A 260 -9.46 2.24 -9.78
C ILE A 260 -9.33 0.74 -9.61
N VAL A 261 -10.14 0.14 -8.75
CA VAL A 261 -10.16 -1.32 -8.59
C VAL A 261 -10.46 -1.96 -9.94
N TRP A 262 -11.52 -1.52 -10.62
CA TRP A 262 -11.90 -2.07 -11.93
C TRP A 262 -10.81 -1.89 -12.99
N ALA A 263 -10.15 -0.72 -13.02
CA ALA A 263 -9.01 -0.47 -13.89
C ALA A 263 -7.81 -1.38 -13.57
N GLY A 264 -7.56 -1.67 -12.28
CA GLY A 264 -6.54 -2.61 -11.83
C GLY A 264 -6.82 -4.07 -12.21
N PHE A 265 -8.05 -4.37 -12.63
CA PHE A 265 -8.44 -5.65 -13.24
C PHE A 265 -8.63 -5.53 -14.77
N GLY A 266 -8.16 -4.45 -15.41
CA GLY A 266 -8.24 -4.29 -16.86
C GLY A 266 -9.61 -3.94 -17.42
N PHE A 267 -10.51 -3.46 -16.59
CA PHE A 267 -11.94 -3.36 -16.93
C PHE A 267 -12.57 -4.71 -17.30
N GLU A 268 -11.98 -5.82 -16.85
CA GLU A 268 -12.46 -7.17 -17.15
C GLU A 268 -13.82 -7.42 -16.50
N VAL A 269 -14.74 -7.98 -17.27
CA VAL A 269 -16.13 -8.30 -16.85
C VAL A 269 -16.39 -9.80 -16.87
N ARG A 270 -15.49 -10.58 -17.48
CA ARG A 270 -15.58 -12.04 -17.52
C ARG A 270 -15.35 -12.59 -16.11
N GLN A 271 -16.08 -13.66 -15.78
CA GLN A 271 -15.74 -14.45 -14.60
C GLN A 271 -14.34 -15.00 -14.79
N LEU A 272 -13.45 -14.71 -13.83
CA LEU A 272 -12.18 -15.42 -13.72
C LEU A 272 -12.54 -16.90 -13.60
N LYS A 273 -12.07 -17.72 -14.56
CA LYS A 273 -12.30 -19.17 -14.53
C LYS A 273 -11.88 -19.66 -13.15
N SER A 274 -12.85 -20.10 -12.34
CA SER A 274 -12.56 -20.72 -11.06
C SER A 274 -11.81 -22.01 -11.38
N VAL A 275 -10.55 -22.07 -10.98
CA VAL A 275 -9.86 -23.35 -10.88
C VAL A 275 -10.54 -24.06 -9.71
N GLU A 276 -11.48 -24.96 -10.02
CA GLU A 276 -11.88 -26.00 -9.07
C GLU A 276 -10.61 -26.81 -8.76
N LEU A 277 -10.23 -26.83 -7.48
CA LEU A 277 -9.07 -27.55 -6.96
C LEU A 277 -9.32 -29.05 -6.95
#